data_AF-A0A5K1BQU6-F1
#
_entry.id   AF-A0A5K1BQU6-F1
#
_cell.length_a   1.000
_cell.length_b   1.000
_cell.length_c   1.000
_cell.angle_alpha   90.00
_cell.angle_beta   90.00
_cell.angle_gamma   90.00
#
_symmetry.space_group_name_H-M   'P 1'
#
loop_
_entity.id
_entity.type
_entity.pdbx_description
1 polymer ?
#
loop_
_entity_poly.entity_id
_entity_poly.type
_entity_poly.pdbx_seq_one_letter_code
_entity_poly.pdbx_strand_id
1 'polypeptide(L)' 'GDRGGLESGWSNFVYDNNLEEGDVCAFELINNKKKVLILKVIIFRVVEETTPLKLSRTGRS' A
#
# COMPACT_ATOMS: atom_id res chain seq x y z
N GLY A 1 7.99 24.66 -1.48
CA GLY A 1 7.68 23.68 -0.44
C GLY A 1 8.06 22.34 -0.98
N ASP A 2 9.03 21.68 -0.37
CA ASP A 2 9.53 20.41 -0.87
C ASP A 2 8.43 19.36 -0.77
N ARG A 3 8.07 18.76 -1.91
CA ARG A 3 7.10 17.66 -2.00
C ARG A 3 7.88 16.38 -2.17
N GLY A 4 7.79 15.48 -1.20
CA GLY A 4 8.24 14.09 -1.33
C GLY A 4 7.11 13.21 -1.86
N GLY A 5 7.44 12.16 -2.60
CA GLY A 5 6.49 11.19 -3.14
C GLY A 5 6.95 9.74 -2.92
N LEU A 6 5.99 8.82 -2.93
CA LEU A 6 6.26 7.39 -3.02
C LEU A 6 6.18 7.00 -4.50
N GLU A 7 7.28 6.51 -5.07
CA GLU A 7 7.37 6.22 -6.51
C GLU A 7 7.36 4.71 -6.78
N SER A 8 8.50 4.12 -7.16
CA SER A 8 8.61 2.77 -7.74
C SER A 8 8.01 1.63 -6.91
N GLY A 9 8.00 1.74 -5.58
CA GLY A 9 7.44 0.71 -4.69
C GLY A 9 5.93 0.83 -4.43
N TRP A 10 5.32 1.98 -4.73
CA TRP A 10 3.93 2.25 -4.35
C TRP A 10 2.94 1.40 -5.13
N SER A 11 3.13 1.25 -6.44
CA SER A 11 2.24 0.46 -7.28
C SER A 11 2.20 -1.02 -6.85
N ASN A 12 3.35 -1.58 -6.49
CA ASN A 12 3.41 -2.96 -5.96
C ASN A 12 2.74 -3.05 -4.58
N PHE A 13 2.97 -2.06 -3.70
CA PHE A 13 2.31 -2.01 -2.40
C PHE A 13 0.78 -1.97 -2.52
N VAL A 14 0.25 -1.18 -3.46
CA VAL A 14 -1.19 -1.11 -3.77
C VAL A 14 -1.71 -2.48 -4.20
N TYR A 15 -1.03 -3.12 -5.14
CA TYR A 15 -1.44 -4.44 -5.63
C TYR A 15 -1.35 -5.53 -4.56
N ASP A 16 -0.22 -5.65 -3.88
CA ASP A 16 0.05 -6.70 -2.88
C ASP A 16 -0.88 -6.60 -1.68
N ASN A 17 -1.31 -5.38 -1.33
CA ASN A 17 -2.27 -5.14 -0.25
C ASN A 17 -3.70 -4.99 -0.76
N ASN A 18 -3.98 -5.19 -2.04
CA ASN A 18 -5.34 -5.04 -2.60
C ASN A 18 -5.98 -3.70 -2.22
N LEU A 19 -5.20 -2.61 -2.24
CA LEU A 19 -5.70 -1.27 -1.96
C LEU A 19 -6.65 -0.82 -3.07
N GLU A 20 -7.81 -0.33 -2.67
CA GLU A 20 -8.83 0.18 -3.58
C GLU A 20 -9.07 1.67 -3.35
N GLU A 21 -9.71 2.32 -4.32
CA GLU A 21 -10.11 3.72 -4.18
C GLU A 21 -11.04 3.88 -2.97
N GLY A 22 -10.75 4.85 -2.10
CA GLY A 22 -11.49 5.07 -0.86
C GLY A 22 -10.85 4.42 0.38
N ASP A 23 -9.92 3.48 0.21
CA ASP A 23 -9.11 3.00 1.33
C ASP A 23 -8.21 4.12 1.87
N VAL A 24 -8.02 4.13 3.19
CA VAL A 24 -7.17 5.12 3.87
C VAL A 24 -5.95 4.43 4.45
N CYS A 25 -4.75 4.86 4.03
CA CYS A 25 -3.49 4.43 4.64
C CYS A 25 -3.03 5.46 5.68
N ALA A 26 -2.94 5.05 6.94
CA ALA A 26 -2.27 5.81 7.99
C ALA A 26 -0.82 5.30 8.14
N PHE A 27 0.14 6.23 8.09
CA PHE A 27 1.56 5.94 8.20
C PHE A 27 2.09 6.37 9.57
N GLU A 28 2.59 5.43 10.35
CA GLU A 28 3.27 5.68 11.62
C GLU A 28 4.79 5.56 11.41
N LEU A 29 5.54 6.62 11.76
CA LEU A 29 6.99 6.59 11.70
C LEU A 29 7.54 5.77 12.86
N ILE A 30 8.18 4.64 12.55
CA ILE A 30 8.90 3.87 13.55
C ILE A 30 10.28 4.50 13.74
N ASN A 31 10.48 5.09 14.92
CA ASN A 31 11.79 5.60 15.30
C ASN A 31 12.77 4.42 15.39
N ASN A 32 13.76 4.43 14.51
CA ASN A 32 14.82 3.44 14.50
C ASN A 32 16.16 4.16 14.42
N LYS A 33 17.21 3.55 14.98
CA LYS A 33 18.55 4.17 15.04
C LYS A 33 19.24 4.25 13.66
N LYS A 34 18.61 3.76 12.59
CA LYS A 34 19.17 3.74 11.23
C LYS A 34 18.64 4.95 10.45
N LYS A 35 19.39 5.38 9.43
CA LYS A 35 18.97 6.46 8.51
C LYS A 35 17.90 6.00 7.50
N VAL A 36 17.21 4.90 7.79
CA VAL A 36 16.20 4.32 6.91
C VAL A 36 14.83 4.64 7.51
N LEU A 37 13.96 5.26 6.71
CA LEU A 37 12.57 5.50 7.11
C LEU A 37 11.82 4.17 7.10
N ILE A 38 11.29 3.79 8.26
CA ILE A 38 10.41 2.64 8.39
C ILE A 38 9.04 3.19 8.77
N LEU A 39 8.06 2.95 7.90
CA LEU A 39 6.68 3.34 8.12
C LEU A 39 5.85 2.08 8.38
N LYS A 40 5.19 2.02 9.52
CA LYS A 40 4.11 1.06 9.73
C LYS A 40 2.87 1.61 9.06
N VAL A 41 2.24 0.80 8.21
CA VAL A 41 1.03 1.20 7.49
C VAL A 41 -0.17 0.50 8.09
N ILE A 42 -1.18 1.27 8.48
CA ILE A 42 -2.49 0.77 8.89
C ILE A 42 -3.47 1.13 7.79
N ILE A 43 -4.15 0.13 7.24
CA ILE A 43 -5.09 0.32 6.14
C ILE A 43 -6.51 0.23 6.69
N PHE A 44 -7.26 1.32 6.58
CA PHE A 44 -8.69 1.38 6.90
C PHE A 44 -9.47 1.18 5.62
N ARG A 45 -10.22 0.07 5.56
CA ARG A 45 -10.97 -0.31 4.37
C ARG A 45 -12.32 0.37 4.33
N VAL A 46 -12.75 0.76 3.13
CA VAL A 46 -14.03 1.45 2.93
C VAL A 46 -15.25 0.50 3.02
N VAL A 47 -15.08 -0.83 2.95
CA VAL A 47 -16.16 -1.84 3.07
C VAL A 47 -15.70 -3.05 3.90
N GLU A 48 -16.62 -3.71 4.64
CA GLU A 48 -16.33 -4.87 5.50
C GLU A 48 -16.10 -6.20 4.72
N GLU A 49 -16.46 -6.30 3.43
CA GLU A 49 -16.19 -7.50 2.62
C GLU A 49 -15.31 -7.17 1.41
N THR A 50 -14.01 -7.46 1.53
CA THR A 50 -13.12 -7.51 0.36
C THR A 50 -13.52 -8.70 -0.50
N THR A 51 -14.05 -8.47 -1.71
CA THR A 51 -14.07 -9.53 -2.72
C THR A 51 -12.61 -9.71 -3.11
N PRO A 52 -11.94 -10.87 -2.82
CA PRO A 52 -10.55 -11.02 -3.20
C PRO A 52 -10.46 -10.88 -4.72
N LEU A 53 -9.51 -10.10 -5.23
CA LEU A 53 -9.15 -10.18 -6.64
C LEU A 53 -8.79 -11.64 -6.94
N LYS A 54 -9.76 -12.41 -7.47
CA LYS A 54 -9.52 -13.77 -7.92
C LYS A 54 -8.44 -13.67 -8.97
N LEU A 55 -7.29 -14.25 -8.65
CA LEU A 55 -6.21 -14.57 -9.58
C LEU A 55 -6.76 -14.86 -10.97
N SER A 56 -6.64 -13.89 -11.88
CA SER A 56 -6.61 -14.16 -13.31
C SER A 56 -5.20 -13.88 -13.83
N ARG A 57 -4.22 -14.62 -13.30
CA ARG A 57 -3.11 -15.08 -14.16
C ARG A 57 -3.65 -16.21 -15.04
N THR A 58 -4.56 -15.88 -15.95
CA THR A 58 -4.80 -16.69 -17.14
C THR A 58 -4.18 -15.96 -18.31
N GLY A 59 -2.94 -16.37 -18.62
CA GLY A 59 -2.32 -16.36 -19.94
C GLY A 59 -2.19 -15.03 -20.68
N ARG A 60 -0.95 -14.55 -20.80
CA ARG A 60 -0.42 -14.03 -22.07
C ARG A 60 1.06 -14.41 -22.17
N SER A 61 1.41 -14.79 -23.40
CA SER A 61 2.55 -15.56 -23.89
C SER A 61 3.93 -15.22 -23.34
#